data_AF-A0A654TU59-F1
#
_entry.id   AF-A0A654TU59-F1
#
_cell.length_a   1.000
_cell.length_b   1.000
_cell.length_c   1.000
_cell.angle_alpha   90.00
_cell.angle_beta   90.00
_cell.angle_gamma   90.00
#
_symmetry.space_group_name_H-M   'P 1'
#
loop_
_entity.id
_entity.type
_entity.pdbx_description
1 polymer ?
#
loop_
_entity_poly.entity_id
_entity_poly.type
_entity_poly.pdbx_seq_one_letter_code
_entity_poly.pdbx_strand_id
1 'polypeptide(L)'
;MPPTPPPGTPGEFVTVPDIDSVPGSGGIRGPIGLGFRVPCLVISPYSRGPLMVHDTFDHTSTLKLIRARFGVPVPNLTAWRDATVGDMTSTFNFAAPPNPSKPNLDHPRLNALPKLPQCVPNAVLGTVTKTAIPYRVPFPQSMPTQETAPTRGIPSGLC
;
A
#
# COMPACT_ATOMS: atom_id res chain seq x y z
N MET A 1 3.40 -12.73 13.57
CA MET A 1 4.20 -13.19 12.42
C MET A 1 3.27 -13.32 11.22
N PRO A 2 3.69 -12.93 10.00
CA PRO A 2 2.88 -13.17 8.81
C PRO A 2 2.67 -14.69 8.60
N PRO A 3 1.52 -15.11 8.04
CA PRO A 3 1.28 -16.50 7.69
C PRO A 3 2.37 -17.08 6.79
N THR A 4 2.81 -18.29 7.10
CA THR A 4 3.78 -19.05 6.31
C THR A 4 3.17 -20.39 5.87
N PRO A 5 3.51 -20.85 4.66
CA PRO A 5 3.06 -22.14 4.13
C PRO A 5 3.68 -23.31 4.93
N PRO A 6 2.92 -24.39 5.17
CA PRO A 6 3.46 -25.63 5.74
C PRO A 6 4.59 -26.20 4.88
N PRO A 7 5.57 -26.91 5.47
CA PRO A 7 6.64 -27.58 4.72
C PRO A 7 6.13 -28.44 3.56
N GLY A 8 6.76 -28.33 2.40
CA GLY A 8 6.40 -29.11 1.20
C GLY A 8 5.22 -28.56 0.39
N THR A 9 4.65 -27.41 0.77
CA THR A 9 3.60 -26.75 -0.03
C THR A 9 4.11 -26.45 -1.44
N PRO A 10 3.46 -26.99 -2.49
CA PRO A 10 3.93 -26.80 -3.87
C PRO A 10 3.96 -25.33 -4.29
N GLY A 11 5.07 -24.91 -4.92
CA GLY A 11 5.24 -23.55 -5.44
C GLY A 11 5.47 -22.47 -4.38
N GLU A 12 5.57 -22.84 -3.10
CA GLU A 12 5.68 -21.90 -1.97
C GLU A 12 7.01 -22.00 -1.21
N PHE A 13 7.98 -22.73 -1.77
CA PHE A 13 9.33 -22.88 -1.25
C PHE A 13 10.35 -22.58 -2.33
N VAL A 14 11.53 -22.12 -1.91
CA VAL A 14 12.64 -21.86 -2.83
C VAL A 14 13.25 -23.19 -3.27
N THR A 15 12.99 -23.59 -4.51
CA THR A 15 13.40 -24.89 -5.07
C THR A 15 14.56 -24.81 -6.06
N VAL A 16 15.29 -23.69 -6.11
CA VAL A 16 16.43 -23.57 -7.05
C VAL A 16 17.47 -24.68 -6.81
N PRO A 17 17.99 -25.35 -7.86
CA PRO A 17 18.91 -26.46 -7.69
C PRO A 17 20.18 -26.06 -6.93
N ASP A 18 20.81 -24.95 -7.33
CA ASP A 18 22.05 -24.45 -6.74
C ASP A 18 21.81 -23.14 -5.96
N ILE A 19 21.18 -23.24 -4.79
CA ILE A 19 20.92 -22.08 -3.93
C ILE A 19 22.21 -21.41 -3.45
N ASP A 20 23.29 -22.19 -3.34
CA ASP A 20 24.58 -21.73 -2.82
C ASP A 20 25.36 -20.91 -3.86
N SER A 21 25.06 -21.10 -5.16
CA SER A 21 25.56 -20.23 -6.23
C SER A 21 24.95 -18.82 -6.26
N VAL A 22 23.88 -18.56 -5.50
CA VAL A 22 23.20 -17.25 -5.48
C VAL A 22 23.80 -16.39 -4.35
N PRO A 23 24.58 -15.33 -4.66
CA PRO A 23 25.19 -14.51 -3.62
C PRO A 23 24.14 -13.90 -2.70
N GLY A 24 24.34 -14.05 -1.39
CA GLY A 24 23.41 -13.53 -0.37
C GLY A 24 22.23 -14.45 -0.03
N SER A 25 22.14 -15.66 -0.60
CA SER A 25 21.08 -16.62 -0.29
C SER A 25 21.20 -17.23 1.11
N GLY A 26 22.43 -17.35 1.63
CA GLY A 26 22.72 -18.04 2.89
C GLY A 26 22.30 -19.52 2.91
N GLY A 27 22.10 -20.15 1.74
CA GLY A 27 21.60 -21.52 1.63
C GLY A 27 20.13 -21.68 2.06
N ILE A 28 19.40 -20.58 2.29
CA ILE A 28 18.05 -20.62 2.86
C ILE A 28 17.04 -21.11 1.82
N ARG A 29 16.43 -22.27 2.09
CA ARG A 29 15.35 -22.88 1.29
C ARG A 29 13.97 -22.75 1.96
N GLY A 30 13.82 -21.70 2.77
CA GLY A 30 12.64 -21.47 3.59
C GLY A 30 11.36 -21.26 2.79
N PRO A 31 10.21 -21.23 3.49
CA PRO A 31 8.95 -20.86 2.87
C PRO A 31 9.03 -19.43 2.32
N ILE A 32 8.45 -19.21 1.14
CA ILE A 32 8.35 -17.87 0.54
C ILE A 32 7.39 -17.02 1.40
N GLY A 33 6.19 -17.53 1.66
CA GLY A 33 5.22 -16.94 2.58
C GLY A 33 4.78 -15.52 2.24
N LEU A 34 4.13 -14.86 3.21
CA LEU A 34 3.85 -13.43 3.14
C LEU A 34 5.02 -12.63 3.72
N GLY A 35 5.34 -11.51 3.08
CA GLY A 35 6.43 -10.61 3.48
C GLY A 35 6.03 -9.57 4.53
N PHE A 36 6.82 -8.51 4.61
CA PHE A 36 6.49 -7.33 5.42
C PHE A 36 5.27 -6.59 4.84
N ARG A 37 4.57 -5.85 5.70
CA ARG A 37 3.36 -5.11 5.29
C ARG A 37 3.73 -3.88 4.47
N VAL A 38 2.97 -3.64 3.40
CA VAL A 38 3.03 -2.41 2.59
C VAL A 38 1.67 -1.72 2.61
N PRO A 39 1.62 -0.38 2.51
CA PRO A 39 0.36 0.33 2.32
C PRO A 39 -0.33 -0.08 1.01
N CYS A 40 -1.65 -0.26 1.05
CA CYS A 40 -2.48 -0.49 -0.12
C CYS A 40 -3.66 0.50 -0.08
N LEU A 41 -3.91 1.18 -1.20
CA LEU A 41 -5.02 2.11 -1.37
C LEU A 41 -5.84 1.67 -2.58
N VAL A 42 -7.17 1.58 -2.41
CA VAL A 42 -8.11 1.29 -3.49
C VAL A 42 -8.95 2.53 -3.77
N ILE A 43 -8.75 3.12 -4.95
CA ILE A 43 -9.39 4.37 -5.35
C ILE A 43 -10.40 4.06 -6.47
N SER A 44 -11.68 4.19 -6.17
CA SER A 44 -12.79 3.85 -7.07
C SER A 44 -14.05 4.65 -6.72
N PRO A 45 -14.95 4.92 -7.68
CA PRO A 45 -16.30 5.39 -7.37
C PRO A 45 -17.05 4.51 -6.35
N TYR A 46 -16.70 3.22 -6.27
CA TYR A 46 -17.27 2.24 -5.34
C TYR A 46 -16.51 2.14 -4.01
N SER A 47 -15.44 2.90 -3.78
CA SER A 47 -14.70 2.92 -2.51
C SER A 47 -14.70 4.32 -1.86
N ARG A 48 -15.71 5.14 -2.19
CA ARG A 48 -15.85 6.52 -1.69
C ARG A 48 -16.09 6.54 -0.18
N GLY A 49 -15.29 7.32 0.54
CA GLY A 49 -15.43 7.59 1.97
C GLY A 49 -14.15 7.33 2.76
N PRO A 50 -14.13 7.61 4.07
CA PRO A 50 -13.11 7.07 4.96
C PRO A 50 -13.45 5.60 5.25
N LEU A 51 -13.06 4.70 4.36
CA LEU A 51 -13.28 3.26 4.54
C LEU A 51 -11.96 2.55 4.82
N MET A 52 -12.03 1.47 5.60
CA MET A 52 -10.91 0.57 5.84
C MET A 52 -11.38 -0.88 5.82
N VAL A 53 -10.49 -1.74 5.37
CA VAL A 53 -10.68 -3.19 5.38
C VAL A 53 -9.50 -3.81 6.11
N HIS A 54 -9.77 -4.86 6.89
CA HIS A 54 -8.76 -5.52 7.74
C HIS A 54 -8.34 -6.90 7.23
N ASP A 55 -8.87 -7.29 6.07
CA ASP A 55 -8.53 -8.55 5.41
C ASP A 55 -7.03 -8.60 5.07
N THR A 56 -6.53 -9.82 4.95
CA THR A 56 -5.13 -10.05 4.56
C THR A 56 -5.03 -10.07 3.05
N PHE A 57 -4.28 -9.11 2.50
CA PHE A 57 -3.96 -9.02 1.08
C PHE A 57 -2.46 -9.07 0.85
N ASP A 58 -2.07 -9.59 -0.31
CA ASP A 58 -0.74 -9.44 -0.87
C ASP A 58 -0.83 -8.95 -2.33
N HIS A 59 0.30 -8.88 -3.03
CA HIS A 59 0.29 -8.45 -4.43
C HIS A 59 -0.53 -9.38 -5.35
N THR A 60 -0.67 -10.66 -5.01
CA THR A 60 -1.46 -11.62 -5.78
C THR A 60 -2.97 -11.41 -5.61
N SER A 61 -3.41 -10.77 -4.53
CA SER A 61 -4.81 -10.35 -4.37
C SER A 61 -5.29 -9.44 -5.51
N THR A 62 -4.39 -8.68 -6.15
CA THR A 62 -4.72 -7.89 -7.36
C THR A 62 -5.08 -8.80 -8.54
N LEU A 63 -4.36 -9.92 -8.70
CA LEU A 63 -4.67 -10.92 -9.73
C LEU A 63 -6.01 -11.60 -9.44
N LYS A 64 -6.29 -11.91 -8.16
CA LYS A 64 -7.58 -12.45 -7.72
C LYS A 64 -8.74 -11.48 -7.98
N LEU A 65 -8.53 -10.17 -7.82
CA LEU A 65 -9.52 -9.15 -8.20
C LEU A 65 -9.81 -9.16 -9.69
N ILE A 66 -8.77 -9.24 -10.53
CA ILE A 66 -8.90 -9.32 -11.99
C ILE A 66 -9.66 -10.60 -12.37
N ARG A 67 -9.34 -11.74 -11.74
CA ARG A 67 -10.08 -13.00 -11.89
C ARG A 67 -11.55 -12.85 -11.52
N ALA A 68 -11.85 -12.28 -10.36
CA ALA A 68 -13.23 -12.08 -9.90
C ALA A 68 -14.03 -11.14 -10.81
N ARG A 69 -13.39 -10.09 -11.33
CA ARG A 69 -14.05 -9.09 -12.18
C ARG A 69 -14.29 -9.55 -13.61
N PHE A 70 -13.33 -10.26 -14.20
CA PHE A 70 -13.35 -10.57 -15.64
C PHE A 70 -13.50 -12.07 -15.94
N GLY A 71 -13.51 -12.93 -14.92
CA GLY A 71 -13.59 -14.39 -15.11
C GLY A 71 -12.35 -15.01 -15.74
N VAL A 72 -11.20 -14.32 -15.71
CA VAL A 72 -9.96 -14.81 -16.32
C VAL A 72 -9.18 -15.74 -15.39
N PRO A 73 -8.56 -16.81 -15.89
CA PRO A 73 -7.77 -17.73 -15.06
C PRO A 73 -6.47 -17.08 -14.60
N VAL A 74 -6.00 -17.46 -13.40
CA VAL A 74 -4.68 -17.09 -12.85
C VAL A 74 -3.90 -18.37 -12.59
N PRO A 75 -3.31 -18.99 -13.63
CA PRO A 75 -2.76 -20.36 -13.53
C PRO A 75 -1.52 -20.46 -12.64
N ASN A 76 -0.83 -19.36 -12.42
CA ASN A 76 0.39 -19.31 -11.62
C ASN A 76 0.13 -18.98 -10.14
N LEU A 77 -1.15 -18.87 -9.72
CA LEU A 77 -1.50 -18.69 -8.32
C LEU A 77 -1.50 -20.06 -7.63
N THR A 78 -0.68 -20.21 -6.59
CA THR A 78 -0.63 -21.45 -5.82
C THR A 78 -1.92 -21.64 -5.03
N ALA A 79 -2.28 -22.90 -4.76
CA ALA A 79 -3.46 -23.23 -3.94
C ALA A 79 -3.38 -22.64 -2.53
N TRP A 80 -2.18 -22.60 -1.94
CA TRP A 80 -1.98 -22.02 -0.61
C TRP A 80 -2.21 -20.51 -0.61
N ARG A 81 -1.67 -19.76 -1.60
CA ARG A 81 -1.95 -18.32 -1.69
C ARG A 81 -3.43 -18.05 -1.93
N ASP A 82 -4.07 -18.82 -2.80
CA ASP A 82 -5.49 -18.62 -3.07
C ASP A 82 -6.37 -18.84 -1.83
N ALA A 83 -5.98 -19.76 -0.94
CA ALA A 83 -6.68 -19.98 0.34
C ALA A 83 -6.31 -18.97 1.45
N THR A 84 -5.11 -18.36 1.38
CA THR A 84 -4.55 -17.55 2.48
C THR A 84 -4.85 -16.06 2.35
N VAL A 85 -4.87 -15.51 1.13
CA VAL A 85 -5.10 -14.07 0.89
C VAL A 85 -6.45 -13.80 0.25
N GLY A 86 -7.06 -12.65 0.55
CA GLY A 86 -8.32 -12.23 -0.04
C GLY A 86 -8.21 -11.83 -1.52
N ASP A 87 -9.34 -11.65 -2.20
CA ASP A 87 -9.42 -11.26 -3.62
C ASP A 87 -9.65 -9.75 -3.86
N MET A 88 -9.54 -8.94 -2.79
CA MET A 88 -9.82 -7.50 -2.76
C MET A 88 -11.25 -7.07 -3.10
N THR A 89 -12.20 -7.98 -3.31
CA THR A 89 -13.59 -7.59 -3.58
C THR A 89 -14.26 -6.92 -2.37
N SER A 90 -13.84 -7.28 -1.15
CA SER A 90 -14.23 -6.64 0.12
C SER A 90 -13.74 -5.18 0.27
N THR A 91 -12.88 -4.69 -0.63
CA THR A 91 -12.42 -3.29 -0.61
C THR A 91 -13.45 -2.30 -1.19
N PHE A 92 -14.51 -2.82 -1.83
CA PHE A 92 -15.56 -2.02 -2.48
C PHE A 92 -16.84 -2.00 -1.65
N ASN A 93 -17.57 -0.89 -1.70
CA ASN A 93 -18.85 -0.71 -1.04
C ASN A 93 -19.98 -0.71 -2.08
N PHE A 94 -20.40 -1.90 -2.52
CA PHE A 94 -21.45 -2.03 -3.55
C PHE A 94 -22.86 -1.76 -3.02
N ALA A 95 -23.07 -1.74 -1.69
CA ALA A 95 -24.33 -1.32 -1.08
C ALA A 95 -24.65 0.17 -1.27
N ALA A 96 -23.67 1.00 -1.65
CA ALA A 96 -23.87 2.42 -1.96
C ALA A 96 -23.74 2.68 -3.47
N PRO A 97 -24.53 3.60 -4.05
CA PRO A 97 -24.35 4.01 -5.43
C PRO A 97 -22.93 4.56 -5.67
N PRO A 98 -22.30 4.28 -6.83
CA PRO A 98 -20.98 4.77 -7.14
C PRO A 98 -20.96 6.30 -7.18
N ASN A 99 -19.90 6.90 -6.63
CA ASN A 99 -19.70 8.34 -6.67
C ASN A 99 -18.46 8.69 -7.52
N PRO A 100 -18.64 9.06 -8.81
CA PRO A 100 -17.55 9.39 -9.72
C PRO A 100 -17.08 10.85 -9.61
N SER A 101 -17.58 11.63 -8.64
CA SER A 101 -17.16 13.02 -8.47
C SER A 101 -15.64 13.12 -8.25
N LYS A 102 -15.01 14.05 -8.96
CA LYS A 102 -13.57 14.32 -8.82
C LYS A 102 -13.28 14.70 -7.36
N PRO A 103 -12.30 14.05 -6.69
CA PRO A 103 -11.87 14.49 -5.37
C PRO A 103 -11.30 15.91 -5.46
N ASN A 104 -11.64 16.76 -4.49
CA ASN A 104 -10.96 18.04 -4.36
C ASN A 104 -9.54 17.78 -3.85
N LEU A 105 -8.59 17.78 -4.77
CA LEU A 105 -7.17 17.76 -4.45
C LEU A 105 -6.73 19.22 -4.46
N ASP A 106 -6.70 19.85 -3.28
CA ASP A 106 -6.20 21.21 -3.15
C ASP A 106 -4.84 21.30 -3.85
N HIS A 107 -4.66 22.30 -4.71
CA HIS A 107 -3.47 22.36 -5.55
C HIS A 107 -2.24 22.54 -4.65
N PRO A 108 -1.22 21.66 -4.71
CA PRO A 108 -0.05 21.75 -3.84
C PRO A 108 0.71 23.08 -3.97
N ARG A 109 0.54 23.78 -5.10
CA ARG A 109 1.11 25.12 -5.33
C ARG A 109 0.43 26.19 -4.47
N LEU A 110 -0.89 26.15 -4.30
CA LEU A 110 -1.63 27.10 -3.46
C LEU A 110 -1.27 26.90 -1.97
N ASN A 111 -1.16 25.64 -1.53
CA ASN A 111 -0.72 25.31 -0.17
C ASN A 111 0.80 25.52 0.05
N ALA A 112 1.58 25.68 -1.01
CA ALA A 112 3.00 26.02 -0.95
C ALA A 112 3.26 27.53 -0.97
N LEU A 113 2.27 28.38 -1.32
CA LEU A 113 2.42 29.85 -1.27
C LEU A 113 2.92 30.36 0.08
N PRO A 114 2.44 29.88 1.24
CA PRO A 114 2.97 30.29 2.55
C PRO A 114 4.40 29.82 2.81
N LYS A 115 4.90 28.82 2.05
CA LYS A 115 6.25 28.23 2.19
C LYS A 115 7.27 28.84 1.22
N LEU A 116 6.82 29.52 0.17
CA LEU A 116 7.67 30.24 -0.79
C LEU A 116 8.63 31.27 -0.15
N PRO A 117 8.26 32.03 0.91
CA PRO A 117 9.17 32.99 1.53
C PRO A 117 10.44 32.34 2.11
N GLN A 118 10.42 31.04 2.42
CA GLN A 118 11.60 30.31 2.89
C GLN A 118 12.28 29.52 1.76
N CYS A 119 11.51 28.94 0.84
CA CYS A 119 12.05 28.17 -0.28
C CYS A 119 12.81 29.02 -1.30
N VAL A 120 12.30 30.21 -1.64
CA VAL A 120 12.89 31.06 -2.69
C VAL A 120 14.25 31.62 -2.25
N PRO A 121 14.42 32.20 -1.05
CA PRO A 121 15.73 32.66 -0.60
C PRO A 121 16.74 31.52 -0.43
N ASN A 122 16.30 30.33 0.03
CA ASN A 122 17.18 29.17 0.17
C ASN A 122 17.68 28.61 -1.16
N ALA A 123 16.86 28.66 -2.22
CA ALA A 123 17.31 28.31 -3.55
C ALA A 123 18.42 29.26 -4.03
N VAL A 124 18.24 30.57 -3.85
CA VAL A 124 19.22 31.59 -4.27
C VAL A 124 20.50 31.52 -3.43
N LEU A 125 20.40 31.49 -2.09
CA LEU A 125 21.55 31.35 -1.20
C LEU A 125 22.31 30.04 -1.44
N GLY A 126 21.58 28.93 -1.65
CA GLY A 126 22.18 27.62 -1.90
C GLY A 126 22.98 27.57 -3.20
N THR A 127 22.48 28.22 -4.25
CA THR A 127 23.15 28.26 -5.56
C THR A 127 24.28 29.28 -5.63
N VAL A 128 24.12 30.47 -5.04
CA VAL A 128 25.09 31.57 -5.19
C VAL A 128 26.16 31.56 -4.11
N THR A 129 25.80 31.24 -2.87
CA THR A 129 26.68 31.37 -1.71
C THR A 129 26.94 30.04 -0.98
N LYS A 130 26.37 28.93 -1.46
CA LYS A 130 26.38 27.61 -0.79
C LYS A 130 25.93 27.66 0.66
N THR A 131 25.05 28.60 1.00
CA THR A 131 24.48 28.77 2.33
C THR A 131 22.97 28.51 2.28
N ALA A 132 22.33 28.29 3.43
CA ALA A 132 20.88 28.15 3.50
C ALA A 132 20.36 28.78 4.80
N ILE A 133 19.20 29.42 4.73
CA ILE A 133 18.43 29.80 5.92
C ILE A 133 17.99 28.49 6.59
N PRO A 134 18.37 28.25 7.86
CA PRO A 134 18.03 27.02 8.55
C PRO A 134 16.51 26.85 8.65
N TYR A 135 16.03 25.62 8.46
CA TYR A 135 14.63 25.31 8.69
C TYR A 135 14.33 25.47 10.18
N ARG A 136 13.47 26.44 10.54
CA ARG A 136 13.01 26.60 11.91
C ARG A 136 12.00 25.50 12.21
N VAL A 137 12.43 24.50 12.96
CA VAL A 137 11.54 23.44 13.43
C VAL A 137 10.42 24.09 14.26
N PRO A 138 9.14 23.82 13.95
CA PRO A 138 8.03 24.32 14.76
C PRO A 138 8.22 23.91 16.23
N PHE A 139 8.17 24.90 17.13
CA PHE A 139 8.22 24.70 18.58
C PHE A 139 6.89 25.20 19.18
N PRO A 140 6.23 24.40 20.05
CA PRO A 140 6.66 23.10 20.57
C PRO A 140 6.55 21.97 19.54
N GLN A 141 7.56 21.10 19.50
CA GLN A 141 7.43 19.82 18.81
C GLN A 141 6.43 18.97 19.58
N SER A 142 5.41 18.48 18.88
CA SER A 142 4.47 17.50 19.41
C SER A 142 4.46 16.30 18.48
N MET A 143 4.35 15.11 19.05
CA MET A 143 4.19 13.91 18.26
C MET A 143 2.83 13.96 17.55
N PRO A 144 2.76 13.52 16.27
CA PRO A 144 1.48 13.40 15.60
C PRO A 144 0.60 12.43 16.40
N THR A 145 -0.64 12.82 16.63
CA THR A 145 -1.64 11.95 17.25
C THR A 145 -2.38 11.21 16.14
N GLN A 146 -2.76 9.96 16.42
CA GLN A 146 -3.62 9.23 15.50
C GLN A 146 -4.98 9.92 15.44
N GLU A 147 -5.44 10.28 14.24
CA GLU A 147 -6.77 10.85 14.05
C GLU A 147 -7.84 9.83 14.48
N THR A 148 -8.67 10.24 15.45
CA THR A 148 -9.79 9.45 15.97
C THR A 148 -11.08 9.65 15.17
N ALA A 149 -11.13 10.68 14.33
CA ALA A 149 -12.25 11.03 13.49
C ALA A 149 -11.80 11.42 12.07
N PRO A 150 -12.62 11.19 11.04
CA PRO A 150 -13.90 10.47 11.11
C PRO A 150 -13.70 8.97 11.38
N THR A 151 -14.69 8.35 12.04
CA THR A 151 -14.72 6.88 12.20
C THR A 151 -14.66 6.24 10.82
N ARG A 152 -13.68 5.37 10.61
CA ARG A 152 -13.55 4.64 9.35
C ARG A 152 -14.52 3.47 9.33
N GLY A 153 -15.43 3.46 8.35
CA GLY A 153 -16.36 2.36 8.14
C GLY A 153 -15.69 1.17 7.44
N ILE A 154 -16.35 0.02 7.44
CA ILE A 154 -15.94 -1.15 6.65
C ILE A 154 -16.78 -1.16 5.36
N PRO A 155 -16.18 -1.33 4.17
CA PRO A 155 -16.94 -1.50 2.94
C PRO A 155 -17.85 -2.73 3.01
N SER A 156 -18.98 -2.71 2.30
CA SER A 156 -19.91 -3.86 2.28
C SER A 156 -19.35 -5.09 1.56
N GLY A 157 -18.34 -4.95 0.70
CA GLY A 157 -17.89 -6.01 -0.18
C GLY A 157 -18.91 -6.31 -1.29
N LEU A 158 -18.89 -7.55 -1.79
CA LEU A 158 -19.90 -8.05 -2.72
C LEU A 158 -21.24 -8.19 -2.00
N CYS A 159 -22.30 -7.68 -2.62
CA CYS A 159 -23.68 -7.84 -2.15
C CYS A 159 -24.24 -9.22 -2.47
#